data_AF-A0A428TYS7-F1
#
_entry.id   AF-A0A428TYS7-F1
#
_cell.length_a   1.000
_cell.length_b   1.000
_cell.length_c   1.000
_cell.angle_alpha   90.00
_cell.angle_beta   90.00
_cell.angle_gamma   90.00
#
_symmetry.space_group_name_H-M   'P 1'
#
loop_
_entity.id
_entity.type
_entity.pdbx_description
1 polymer ?
#
loop_
_entity_poly.entity_id
_entity_poly.type
_entity_poly.pdbx_seq_one_letter_code
_entity_poly.pdbx_strand_id
1 'polypeptide(L)'
;MNISDYGNGTIQQFVEHSLFEMNGDLNYNPAWARPQLKAMAAQVLSSGEPVKIDSPCGSSCVYNISLEGPTFHCVEPKAKPPKCSAIYEAEDLVKNGAPGSDDRYTLWNNAFQIAWDPKPNPRGCDLKSRKSLVCRMKLSTYTLQIEHSPDASRSIQTTVDKPRDVSGAADPGPRPQPLYPDELHSNFTKSQAFAIRQAAMNALQGQIRLSIDAGALSFQGNASLVLGSPYIGLNDKYNPQFNISAENIERFLQDVVISTLSLNASTHNGDIKALEGTEVYVFSEKLQFFLPYGVCLAMGFLINFCGFLCWRRNGTAAGNSFLQFATTTGSCKTLNELVALNPGGEENASEELMELELQVGVDGRFYSTGEGANDK
;
A
#
# COMPACT_ATOMS: atom_id res chain seq x y z
N MET A 1 -4.28 -7.92 3.08
CA MET A 1 -4.55 -8.34 4.46
C MET A 1 -4.76 -9.83 4.36
N ASN A 2 -3.92 -10.62 4.99
CA ASN A 2 -4.23 -12.04 5.13
C ASN A 2 -5.17 -12.18 6.32
N ILE A 3 -6.47 -12.41 6.09
CA ILE A 3 -7.45 -12.60 7.19
C ILE A 3 -7.13 -13.83 8.05
N SER A 4 -6.20 -14.67 7.60
CA SER A 4 -5.73 -15.86 8.29
C SER A 4 -4.43 -15.61 9.07
N ASP A 5 -3.88 -14.39 9.02
CA ASP A 5 -2.70 -13.99 9.79
C ASP A 5 -3.07 -13.58 11.21
N TYR A 6 -2.65 -14.39 12.17
CA TYR A 6 -2.81 -14.15 13.61
C TYR A 6 -1.50 -13.71 14.28
N GLY A 7 -0.49 -13.34 13.49
CA GLY A 7 0.81 -12.84 13.93
C GLY A 7 1.78 -13.94 14.37
N ASN A 8 2.73 -13.59 15.24
CA ASN A 8 3.81 -14.48 15.70
C ASN A 8 3.35 -15.58 16.69
N GLY A 9 2.05 -15.81 16.84
CA GLY A 9 1.46 -16.77 17.77
C GLY A 9 1.41 -16.31 19.23
N THR A 10 1.84 -15.08 19.56
CA THR A 10 1.62 -14.51 20.89
C THR A 10 0.17 -14.03 21.04
N ILE A 11 -0.35 -14.08 22.28
CA ILE A 11 -1.71 -13.61 22.59
C ILE A 11 -1.89 -12.13 22.21
N GLN A 12 -0.87 -11.30 22.47
CA GLN A 12 -0.91 -9.88 22.14
C GLN A 12 -1.10 -9.67 20.63
N GLN A 13 -0.32 -10.37 19.81
CA GLN A 13 -0.41 -10.26 18.35
C GLN A 13 -1.72 -10.85 17.82
N PHE A 14 -2.20 -11.95 18.40
CA PHE A 14 -3.51 -12.53 18.09
C PHE A 14 -4.65 -11.52 18.34
N VAL A 15 -4.61 -10.83 19.48
CA VAL A 15 -5.55 -9.76 19.80
C VAL A 15 -5.37 -8.59 18.83
N GLU A 16 -4.15 -8.12 18.58
CA GLU A 16 -3.90 -6.98 17.68
C GLU A 16 -4.43 -7.23 16.25
N HIS A 17 -4.24 -8.44 15.72
CA HIS A 17 -4.66 -8.82 14.36
C HIS A 17 -6.14 -9.21 14.25
N SER A 18 -6.83 -9.43 15.37
CA SER A 18 -8.26 -9.76 15.35
C SER A 18 -9.14 -8.57 14.92
N LEU A 19 -10.14 -8.86 14.10
CA LEU A 19 -11.20 -7.96 13.64
C LEU A 19 -12.46 -8.05 14.52
N PHE A 20 -12.49 -9.00 15.44
CA PHE A 20 -13.53 -9.19 16.44
C PHE A 20 -13.08 -8.70 17.82
N GLU A 21 -14.05 -8.48 18.70
CA GLU A 21 -13.83 -8.13 20.09
C GLU A 21 -13.65 -9.39 20.93
N MET A 22 -12.66 -9.36 21.82
CA MET A 22 -12.43 -10.40 22.82
C MET A 22 -12.75 -9.81 24.19
N ASN A 23 -13.34 -10.61 25.08
CA ASN A 23 -13.53 -10.21 26.47
C ASN A 23 -12.24 -10.41 27.28
N GLY A 24 -12.26 -10.01 28.56
CA GLY A 24 -11.11 -10.15 29.46
C GLY A 24 -10.62 -11.59 29.68
N ASP A 25 -11.46 -12.58 29.39
CA ASP A 25 -11.15 -14.00 29.49
C ASP A 25 -10.67 -14.62 28.16
N LEU A 26 -10.39 -13.79 27.14
CA LEU A 26 -10.05 -14.21 25.78
C LEU A 26 -11.14 -15.02 25.05
N ASN A 27 -12.35 -15.05 25.60
CA ASN A 27 -13.52 -15.53 24.88
C ASN A 27 -13.99 -14.45 23.91
N TYR A 28 -14.44 -14.88 22.75
CA TYR A 28 -14.90 -13.97 21.72
C TYR A 28 -16.16 -14.51 21.06
N ASN A 29 -17.04 -13.60 20.68
CA ASN A 29 -18.13 -13.90 19.77
C ASN A 29 -17.79 -13.26 18.43
N PRO A 30 -17.72 -14.03 17.33
CA PRO A 30 -17.41 -13.46 16.02
C PRO A 30 -18.47 -12.44 15.56
N ALA A 31 -19.68 -12.45 16.14
CA ALA A 31 -20.71 -11.42 15.95
C ALA A 31 -20.37 -10.08 16.65
N TRP A 32 -19.28 -9.99 17.40
CA TRP A 32 -18.81 -8.73 17.98
C TRP A 32 -17.66 -8.18 17.16
N ALA A 33 -17.97 -7.64 15.99
CA ALA A 33 -17.00 -6.94 15.17
C ALA A 33 -16.47 -5.69 15.89
N ARG A 34 -15.19 -5.36 15.70
CA ARG A 34 -14.56 -4.17 16.30
C ARG A 34 -15.25 -2.87 15.87
N PRO A 35 -15.26 -1.83 16.72
CA PRO A 35 -15.90 -0.56 16.40
C PRO A 35 -15.30 0.11 15.16
N GLN A 36 -13.98 0.00 14.97
CA GLN A 36 -13.30 0.53 13.78
C GLN A 36 -13.80 -0.13 12.48
N LEU A 37 -14.02 -1.44 12.50
CA LEU A 37 -14.54 -2.18 11.33
C LEU A 37 -16.00 -1.82 11.06
N LYS A 38 -16.82 -1.65 12.11
CA LYS A 38 -18.20 -1.16 11.99
C LYS A 38 -18.26 0.25 11.38
N ALA A 39 -17.39 1.16 11.85
CA ALA A 39 -17.31 2.51 11.33
C ALA A 39 -16.86 2.54 9.86
N MET A 40 -15.87 1.73 9.50
CA MET A 40 -15.43 1.53 8.13
C MET A 40 -16.56 1.04 7.22
N ALA A 41 -17.31 0.02 7.64
CA ALA A 41 -18.43 -0.49 6.86
C ALA A 41 -19.53 0.56 6.65
N ALA A 42 -19.84 1.35 7.68
CA ALA A 42 -20.77 2.47 7.57
C ALA A 42 -20.27 3.56 6.62
N GLN A 43 -18.96 3.86 6.65
CA GLN A 43 -18.34 4.79 5.71
C GLN A 43 -18.47 4.30 4.27
N VAL A 44 -18.10 3.04 3.99
CA VAL A 44 -18.25 2.43 2.65
C VAL A 44 -19.70 2.50 2.18
N LEU A 45 -20.65 2.16 3.04
CA LEU A 45 -22.08 2.21 2.72
C LEU A 45 -22.52 3.62 2.29
N SER A 46 -21.99 4.65 2.96
CA SER A 46 -22.31 6.05 2.68
C SER A 46 -21.58 6.63 1.46
N SER A 47 -20.32 6.25 1.22
CA SER A 47 -19.50 6.79 0.13
C SER A 47 -19.77 6.11 -1.21
N GLY A 48 -20.17 4.83 -1.21
CA GLY A 48 -20.29 4.04 -2.43
C GLY A 48 -18.96 3.56 -3.01
N GLU A 49 -17.88 3.66 -2.24
CA GLU A 49 -16.54 3.24 -2.64
C GLU A 49 -15.74 2.69 -1.44
N PRO A 50 -14.77 1.78 -1.66
CA PRO A 50 -13.91 1.31 -0.58
C PRO A 50 -13.07 2.45 0.00
N VAL A 51 -12.76 2.37 1.30
CA VAL A 51 -11.91 3.34 2.01
C VAL A 51 -10.55 3.47 1.32
N LYS A 52 -9.95 4.66 1.43
CA LYS A 52 -8.61 4.94 0.93
C LYS A 52 -7.60 3.97 1.57
N ILE A 53 -6.78 3.35 0.73
CA ILE A 53 -5.72 2.43 1.12
C ILE A 53 -4.41 3.12 0.73
N ASP A 54 -3.42 3.10 1.61
CA ASP A 54 -2.12 3.67 1.30
C ASP A 54 -1.35 2.76 0.34
N SER A 55 -0.75 3.35 -0.69
CA SER A 55 0.06 2.63 -1.67
C SER A 55 1.37 2.16 -1.03
N PRO A 56 1.76 0.89 -1.17
CA PRO A 56 3.04 0.39 -0.66
C PRO A 56 4.25 0.84 -1.50
N CYS A 57 4.03 1.42 -2.69
CA CYS A 57 5.05 1.65 -3.72
C CYS A 57 5.03 3.07 -4.30
N GLY A 58 4.66 4.08 -3.50
CA GLY A 58 4.72 5.50 -3.91
C GLY A 58 3.52 6.00 -4.71
N SER A 59 3.71 7.08 -5.48
CA SER A 59 2.66 7.90 -6.12
C SER A 59 2.07 7.32 -7.42
N SER A 60 2.82 6.50 -8.15
CA SER A 60 2.34 5.82 -9.37
C SER A 60 2.75 4.36 -9.31
N CYS A 61 1.79 3.49 -9.02
CA CYS A 61 2.10 2.08 -8.83
C CYS A 61 0.92 1.17 -9.17
N VAL A 62 1.24 0.10 -9.90
CA VAL A 62 0.32 -1.01 -10.15
C VAL A 62 0.84 -2.24 -9.43
N TYR A 63 0.00 -2.84 -8.59
CA TYR A 63 0.35 -4.06 -7.88
C TYR A 63 -0.87 -4.98 -7.73
N ASN A 64 -0.57 -6.28 -7.62
CA ASN A 64 -1.57 -7.32 -7.46
C ASN A 64 -1.47 -7.90 -6.05
N ILE A 65 -2.62 -8.05 -5.39
CA ILE A 65 -2.72 -8.74 -4.10
C ILE A 65 -3.84 -9.77 -4.15
N SER A 66 -3.65 -10.85 -3.40
CA SER A 66 -4.70 -11.82 -3.15
C SER A 66 -5.03 -11.83 -1.66
N LEU A 67 -6.31 -11.90 -1.33
CA LEU A 67 -6.79 -12.01 0.04
C LEU A 67 -8.02 -12.90 0.11
N GLU A 68 -8.17 -13.62 1.21
CA GLU A 68 -9.40 -14.36 1.49
C GLU A 68 -10.41 -13.44 2.19
N GLY A 69 -11.69 -13.62 1.90
CA GLY A 69 -12.74 -12.79 2.48
C GLY A 69 -14.14 -13.37 2.32
N PRO A 70 -15.12 -12.86 3.08
CA PRO A 70 -16.50 -13.27 2.94
C PRO A 70 -17.14 -12.69 1.67
N THR A 71 -17.91 -13.51 0.96
CA THR A 71 -18.84 -13.12 -0.12
C THR A 71 -20.28 -13.35 0.30
N PHE A 72 -21.22 -12.62 -0.29
CA PHE A 72 -22.64 -12.88 -0.11
C PHE A 72 -23.22 -13.64 -1.30
N HIS A 73 -23.88 -14.76 -0.99
CA HIS A 73 -24.74 -15.44 -1.93
C HIS A 73 -26.20 -15.17 -1.57
N CYS A 74 -26.82 -14.26 -2.33
CA CYS A 74 -28.15 -13.74 -2.07
C CYS A 74 -29.20 -14.38 -2.98
N VAL A 75 -30.32 -14.82 -2.40
CA VAL A 75 -31.45 -15.42 -3.12
C VAL A 75 -32.74 -14.77 -2.67
N GLU A 76 -33.61 -14.44 -3.61
CA GLU A 76 -34.97 -14.00 -3.31
C GLU A 76 -35.85 -15.22 -2.95
N PRO A 77 -36.33 -15.35 -1.70
CA PRO A 77 -37.20 -16.44 -1.32
C PRO A 77 -38.58 -16.29 -1.99
N LYS A 78 -39.22 -17.41 -2.31
CA LYS A 78 -40.59 -17.43 -2.86
C LYS A 78 -41.63 -16.94 -1.84
N ALA A 79 -41.37 -17.16 -0.55
CA ALA A 79 -42.25 -16.73 0.54
C ALA A 79 -42.07 -15.23 0.78
N LYS A 80 -43.17 -14.48 0.78
CA LYS A 80 -43.15 -13.04 1.01
C LYS A 80 -43.11 -12.72 2.51
N PRO A 81 -42.51 -11.58 2.91
CA PRO A 81 -42.48 -11.19 4.31
C PRO A 81 -43.90 -10.96 4.84
N PRO A 82 -44.25 -11.47 6.04
CA PRO A 82 -45.61 -11.44 6.56
C PRO A 82 -46.04 -10.09 7.13
N LYS A 83 -45.09 -9.17 7.39
CA LYS A 83 -45.31 -7.89 8.07
C LYS A 83 -44.95 -6.73 7.14
N CYS A 84 -45.63 -5.60 7.34
CA CYS A 84 -45.31 -4.38 6.62
C CYS A 84 -45.35 -3.09 7.43
N SER A 85 -44.68 -3.09 8.57
CA SER A 85 -44.50 -1.90 9.41
C SER A 85 -43.40 -0.94 8.91
N ALA A 86 -42.55 -1.39 7.98
CA ALA A 86 -41.38 -0.65 7.50
C ALA A 86 -41.23 -0.82 5.98
N ILE A 87 -40.80 0.25 5.30
CA ILE A 87 -40.52 0.27 3.85
C ILE A 87 -39.21 -0.44 3.51
N TYR A 88 -38.31 -0.51 4.50
CA TYR A 88 -37.06 -1.27 4.47
C TYR A 88 -36.84 -1.84 5.87
N GLU A 89 -36.40 -3.09 5.91
CA GLU A 89 -36.09 -3.81 7.12
C GLU A 89 -34.97 -4.79 6.83
N ALA A 90 -33.87 -4.69 7.55
CA ALA A 90 -32.79 -5.66 7.51
C ALA A 90 -32.57 -6.23 8.89
N GLU A 91 -32.55 -7.56 8.96
CA GLU A 91 -32.40 -8.31 10.19
C GLU A 91 -31.34 -9.40 10.01
N ASP A 92 -30.54 -9.57 11.06
CA ASP A 92 -29.61 -10.69 11.14
C ASP A 92 -30.35 -11.94 11.61
N LEU A 93 -30.28 -13.01 10.82
CA LEU A 93 -30.91 -14.29 11.17
C LEU A 93 -29.96 -15.20 11.95
N VAL A 94 -28.78 -14.69 12.32
CA VAL A 94 -27.85 -15.34 13.23
C VAL A 94 -28.54 -15.62 14.56
N LYS A 95 -28.46 -16.87 15.00
CA LYS A 95 -28.91 -17.27 16.33
C LYS A 95 -27.68 -17.67 17.15
N ASN A 96 -27.56 -17.09 18.33
CA ASN A 96 -26.55 -17.50 19.31
C ASN A 96 -26.97 -18.85 19.91
N GLY A 97 -26.04 -19.81 19.91
CA GLY A 97 -26.26 -21.18 20.39
C GLY A 97 -26.89 -22.08 19.33
N ALA A 98 -26.27 -23.24 19.10
CA ALA A 98 -26.88 -24.31 18.31
C ALA A 98 -28.07 -24.93 19.07
N PRO A 99 -29.11 -25.44 18.38
CA PRO A 99 -30.23 -26.14 19.03
C PRO A 99 -29.69 -27.32 19.85
N GLY A 100 -29.84 -27.26 21.17
CA GLY A 100 -29.36 -28.29 22.09
C GLY A 100 -27.92 -28.13 22.59
N SER A 101 -27.22 -27.02 22.26
CA SER A 101 -25.91 -26.68 22.86
C SER A 101 -26.05 -25.55 23.88
N ASP A 102 -25.40 -25.68 25.03
CA ASP A 102 -25.29 -24.61 26.05
C ASP A 102 -24.22 -23.55 25.68
N ASP A 103 -23.58 -23.71 24.53
CA ASP A 103 -22.45 -22.89 24.10
C ASP A 103 -22.93 -21.59 23.43
N ARG A 104 -23.03 -20.54 24.25
CA ARG A 104 -23.53 -19.20 23.88
C ARG A 104 -22.67 -18.48 22.83
N TYR A 105 -21.51 -19.03 22.51
CA TYR A 105 -20.56 -18.39 21.61
C TYR A 105 -20.49 -19.08 20.24
N THR A 106 -21.19 -20.21 20.06
CA THR A 106 -21.32 -20.86 18.75
C THR A 106 -22.34 -20.12 17.90
N LEU A 107 -21.94 -19.76 16.68
CA LEU A 107 -22.81 -19.10 15.71
C LEU A 107 -23.54 -20.16 14.88
N TRP A 108 -24.86 -20.15 14.96
CA TRP A 108 -25.72 -20.99 14.14
C TRP A 108 -26.51 -20.11 13.16
N ASN A 109 -26.56 -20.54 11.90
CA ASN A 109 -27.16 -19.82 10.77
C ASN A 109 -26.38 -18.56 10.31
N ASN A 110 -25.68 -18.66 9.18
CA ASN A 110 -24.93 -17.57 8.56
C ASN A 110 -25.76 -16.80 7.52
N ALA A 111 -27.05 -16.62 7.76
CA ALA A 111 -27.96 -15.93 6.85
C ALA A 111 -28.36 -14.56 7.41
N PHE A 112 -28.67 -13.62 6.54
CA PHE A 112 -29.37 -12.39 6.89
C PHE A 112 -30.43 -12.08 5.87
N GLN A 113 -31.43 -11.31 6.29
CA GLN A 113 -32.59 -11.00 5.47
C GLN A 113 -32.75 -9.50 5.34
N ILE A 114 -32.90 -9.05 4.10
CA ILE A 114 -33.38 -7.70 3.77
C ILE A 114 -34.79 -7.86 3.20
N ALA A 115 -35.73 -7.05 3.66
CA ALA A 115 -37.07 -6.95 3.14
C ALA A 115 -37.39 -5.48 2.84
N TRP A 116 -37.99 -5.22 1.68
CA TRP A 116 -38.32 -3.85 1.28
C TRP A 116 -39.57 -3.81 0.43
N ASP A 117 -40.21 -2.65 0.42
CA ASP A 117 -41.27 -2.31 -0.53
C ASP A 117 -40.64 -1.66 -1.76
N PRO A 118 -40.78 -2.22 -2.97
CA PRO A 118 -40.26 -1.58 -4.19
C PRO A 118 -40.93 -0.25 -4.52
N LYS A 119 -42.18 -0.06 -4.06
CA LYS A 119 -42.99 1.15 -4.31
C LYS A 119 -43.67 1.58 -3.00
N PRO A 120 -42.89 2.09 -2.03
CA PRO A 120 -43.39 2.45 -0.71
C PRO A 120 -44.49 3.50 -0.79
N ASN A 121 -45.60 3.23 -0.11
CA ASN A 121 -46.72 4.15 0.03
C ASN A 121 -46.81 4.63 1.48
N PRO A 122 -46.87 5.95 1.75
CA PRO A 122 -46.97 6.46 3.12
C PRO A 122 -48.29 6.08 3.82
N ARG A 123 -49.33 5.70 3.08
CA ARG A 123 -50.68 5.40 3.64
C ARG A 123 -50.95 3.91 3.83
N GLY A 124 -50.02 3.04 3.45
CA GLY A 124 -50.20 1.60 3.55
C GLY A 124 -49.14 0.84 2.78
N CYS A 125 -49.18 -0.47 2.85
CA CYS A 125 -48.20 -1.32 2.18
C CYS A 125 -48.87 -2.42 1.38
N ASP A 126 -48.33 -2.69 0.20
CA ASP A 126 -48.72 -3.85 -0.58
C ASP A 126 -47.83 -5.07 -0.24
N LEU A 127 -48.37 -5.97 0.60
CA LEU A 127 -47.71 -7.24 0.91
C LEU A 127 -47.43 -8.09 -0.34
N LYS A 128 -48.13 -7.85 -1.45
CA LYS A 128 -47.89 -8.56 -2.71
C LYS A 128 -46.72 -7.96 -3.50
N SER A 129 -46.40 -6.68 -3.36
CA SER A 129 -45.23 -6.07 -4.02
C SER A 129 -43.94 -6.27 -3.22
N ARG A 130 -44.05 -6.47 -1.90
CA ARG A 130 -42.91 -6.58 -0.99
C ARG A 130 -41.94 -7.66 -1.45
N LYS A 131 -40.68 -7.29 -1.55
CA LYS A 131 -39.56 -8.17 -1.88
C LYS A 131 -38.74 -8.49 -0.64
N SER A 132 -37.99 -9.57 -0.73
CA SER A 132 -36.95 -9.86 0.25
C SER A 132 -35.80 -10.57 -0.41
N LEU A 133 -34.64 -10.45 0.21
CA LEU A 133 -33.40 -11.05 -0.20
C LEU A 133 -32.80 -11.74 1.03
N VAL A 134 -32.50 -13.03 0.90
CA VAL A 134 -31.81 -13.79 1.95
C VAL A 134 -30.41 -14.08 1.47
N CYS A 135 -29.44 -13.54 2.19
CA CYS A 135 -28.04 -13.60 1.83
C CYS A 135 -27.28 -14.48 2.81
N ARG A 136 -26.50 -15.43 2.28
CA ARG A 136 -25.63 -16.30 3.07
C ARG A 136 -24.18 -15.95 2.81
N MET A 137 -23.39 -15.97 3.87
CA MET A 137 -21.95 -15.77 3.76
C MET A 137 -21.29 -17.02 3.18
N LYS A 138 -20.42 -16.84 2.20
CA LYS A 138 -19.46 -17.84 1.71
C LYS A 138 -18.05 -17.27 1.86
N LEU A 139 -17.03 -18.11 1.74
CA LEU A 139 -15.64 -17.67 1.73
C LEU A 139 -15.11 -17.74 0.30
N SER A 140 -14.49 -16.67 -0.17
CA SER A 140 -13.89 -16.59 -1.51
C SER A 140 -12.50 -15.99 -1.43
N THR A 141 -11.71 -16.24 -2.47
CA THR A 141 -10.42 -15.56 -2.68
C THR A 141 -10.63 -14.38 -3.62
N TYR A 142 -10.21 -13.20 -3.19
CA TYR A 142 -10.25 -11.97 -3.95
C TYR A 142 -8.86 -11.72 -4.52
N THR A 143 -8.75 -11.62 -5.84
CA THR A 143 -7.55 -11.14 -6.52
C THR A 143 -7.81 -9.72 -6.98
N LEU A 144 -7.06 -8.78 -6.41
CA LEU A 144 -7.17 -7.35 -6.65
C LEU A 144 -5.98 -6.86 -7.44
N GLN A 145 -6.25 -6.14 -8.52
CA GLN A 145 -5.27 -5.31 -9.21
C GLN A 145 -5.55 -3.86 -8.84
N ILE A 146 -4.63 -3.26 -8.09
CA ILE A 146 -4.75 -1.89 -7.60
C ILE A 146 -3.77 -1.02 -8.38
N GLU A 147 -4.31 0.01 -9.02
CA GLU A 147 -3.55 1.01 -9.75
C GLU A 147 -3.73 2.36 -9.06
N HIS A 148 -2.60 2.93 -8.65
CA HIS A 148 -2.51 4.30 -8.17
C HIS A 148 -1.98 5.17 -9.31
N SER A 149 -2.77 6.18 -9.66
CA SER A 149 -2.42 7.15 -10.69
C SER A 149 -1.73 8.38 -10.06
N PRO A 150 -0.89 9.12 -10.81
CA PRO A 150 -0.17 10.30 -10.31
C PRO A 150 -1.09 11.43 -9.80
N ASP A 151 -2.34 11.48 -10.25
CA ASP A 151 -3.37 12.44 -9.84
C ASP A 151 -4.05 12.05 -8.51
N ALA A 152 -3.52 11.05 -7.80
CA ALA A 152 -4.09 10.44 -6.60
C ALA A 152 -5.43 9.71 -6.83
N SER A 153 -5.83 9.49 -8.09
CA SER A 153 -6.95 8.60 -8.40
C SER A 153 -6.51 7.14 -8.24
N ARG A 154 -7.49 6.29 -7.90
CA ARG A 154 -7.30 4.86 -7.68
C ARG A 154 -8.26 4.07 -8.56
N SER A 155 -7.75 3.07 -9.26
CA SER A 155 -8.56 2.04 -9.90
C SER A 155 -8.34 0.71 -9.17
N ILE A 156 -9.43 -0.02 -8.88
CA ILE A 156 -9.37 -1.37 -8.30
C ILE A 156 -10.16 -2.30 -9.21
N GLN A 157 -9.45 -3.20 -9.87
CA GLN A 157 -10.08 -4.31 -10.56
C GLN A 157 -10.09 -5.52 -9.63
N THR A 158 -11.26 -6.12 -9.47
CA THR A 158 -11.45 -7.26 -8.55
C THR A 158 -11.92 -8.47 -9.31
N THR A 159 -11.30 -9.60 -9.03
CA THR A 159 -11.74 -10.92 -9.47
C THR A 159 -11.98 -11.79 -8.25
N VAL A 160 -13.16 -12.42 -8.21
CA VAL A 160 -13.59 -13.25 -7.09
C VAL A 160 -13.59 -14.71 -7.53
N ASP A 161 -12.74 -15.52 -6.91
CA ASP A 161 -12.66 -16.95 -7.17
C ASP A 161 -13.82 -17.71 -6.54
N LYS A 162 -14.00 -18.97 -6.97
CA LYS A 162 -15.16 -19.81 -6.63
C LYS A 162 -15.46 -19.83 -5.12
N PRO A 163 -16.67 -19.42 -4.71
CA PRO A 163 -17.06 -19.41 -3.30
C PRO A 163 -17.12 -20.80 -2.70
N ARG A 164 -16.63 -20.93 -1.46
CA ARG A 164 -16.69 -22.14 -0.64
C ARG A 164 -17.69 -21.93 0.49
N ASP A 165 -18.47 -22.97 0.77
CA ASP A 165 -19.42 -22.90 1.89
C ASP A 165 -18.67 -22.96 3.22
N VAL A 166 -18.99 -22.01 4.10
CA VAL A 166 -18.49 -22.01 5.48
C VAL A 166 -19.43 -22.88 6.30
N SER A 167 -19.11 -24.16 6.42
CA SER A 167 -19.82 -25.11 7.29
C SER A 167 -19.07 -25.26 8.63
N GLY A 168 -19.83 -25.33 9.73
CA GLY A 168 -19.33 -25.41 11.10
C GLY A 168 -19.47 -24.10 11.87
N ALA A 169 -19.81 -24.18 13.15
CA ALA A 169 -19.73 -23.05 14.07
C ALA A 169 -18.28 -22.55 14.10
N ALA A 170 -18.08 -21.23 14.10
CA ALA A 170 -16.79 -20.69 14.54
C ALA A 170 -16.62 -21.14 16.00
N ASP A 171 -15.64 -22.01 16.27
CA ASP A 171 -15.40 -22.53 17.63
C ASP A 171 -14.86 -21.36 18.47
N PRO A 172 -15.62 -20.88 19.46
CA PRO A 172 -15.39 -19.62 20.12
C PRO A 172 -14.46 -19.82 21.30
N GLY A 173 -13.19 -19.96 21.02
CA GLY A 173 -12.19 -19.80 22.07
C GLY A 173 -10.86 -20.41 21.74
N PRO A 174 -9.77 -19.84 22.29
CA PRO A 174 -8.54 -20.57 22.40
C PRO A 174 -8.78 -21.74 23.36
N ARG A 175 -8.83 -22.97 22.85
CA ARG A 175 -8.47 -24.11 23.71
C ARG A 175 -7.05 -23.84 24.19
N PRO A 176 -6.73 -24.09 25.48
CA PRO A 176 -5.41 -23.80 26.05
C PRO A 176 -4.24 -24.36 25.23
N GLN A 177 -4.51 -25.38 24.41
CA GLN A 177 -3.66 -25.85 23.33
C GLN A 177 -4.58 -26.26 22.17
N PRO A 178 -4.55 -25.61 20.99
CA PRO A 178 -5.06 -26.26 19.79
C PRO A 178 -4.22 -27.53 19.59
N LEU A 179 -4.84 -28.70 19.65
CA LEU A 179 -4.12 -29.97 19.41
C LEU A 179 -3.50 -30.00 17.99
N TYR A 180 -3.96 -29.14 17.08
CA TYR A 180 -3.50 -29.03 15.70
C TYR A 180 -3.43 -27.56 15.23
N PRO A 181 -2.27 -27.08 14.71
CA PRO A 181 -2.11 -25.73 14.17
C PRO A 181 -3.08 -25.36 13.04
N ASP A 182 -3.46 -26.34 12.23
CA ASP A 182 -4.35 -26.15 11.07
C ASP A 182 -5.78 -25.78 11.49
N GLU A 183 -6.25 -26.28 12.65
CA GLU A 183 -7.55 -25.93 13.20
C GLU A 183 -7.58 -24.49 13.70
N LEU A 184 -6.49 -24.02 14.32
CA LEU A 184 -6.37 -22.64 14.78
C LEU A 184 -6.43 -21.67 13.61
N HIS A 185 -5.67 -21.95 12.55
CA HIS A 185 -5.67 -21.15 11.33
C HIS A 185 -7.07 -21.07 10.72
N SER A 186 -7.72 -22.22 10.50
CA SER A 186 -9.06 -22.27 9.92
C SER A 186 -10.10 -21.54 10.77
N ASN A 187 -10.07 -21.73 12.09
CA ASN A 187 -11.02 -21.08 13.00
C ASN A 187 -10.79 -19.57 13.05
N PHE A 188 -9.55 -19.11 13.08
CA PHE A 188 -9.24 -17.69 13.04
C PHE A 188 -9.74 -17.05 11.74
N THR A 189 -9.42 -17.64 10.58
CA THR A 189 -9.91 -17.18 9.26
C THR A 189 -11.43 -17.07 9.22
N LYS A 190 -12.14 -18.09 9.71
CA LYS A 190 -13.62 -18.08 9.76
C LYS A 190 -14.15 -16.97 10.66
N SER A 191 -13.56 -16.79 11.85
CA SER A 191 -13.96 -15.75 12.81
C SER A 191 -13.71 -14.35 12.26
N GLN A 192 -12.60 -14.14 11.57
CA GLN A 192 -12.27 -12.88 10.89
C GLN A 192 -13.26 -12.59 9.77
N ALA A 193 -13.55 -13.57 8.91
CA ALA A 193 -14.54 -13.43 7.84
C ALA A 193 -15.94 -13.12 8.40
N PHE A 194 -16.32 -13.76 9.52
CA PHE A 194 -17.59 -13.49 10.17
C PHE A 194 -17.64 -12.08 10.77
N ALA A 195 -16.55 -11.59 11.37
CA ALA A 195 -16.46 -10.23 11.89
C ALA A 195 -16.65 -9.17 10.78
N ILE A 196 -16.02 -9.37 9.61
CA ILE A 196 -16.21 -8.51 8.43
C ILE A 196 -17.67 -8.51 7.99
N ARG A 197 -18.26 -9.71 7.83
CA ARG A 197 -19.68 -9.87 7.50
C ARG A 197 -20.58 -9.14 8.50
N GLN A 198 -20.31 -9.29 9.80
CA GLN A 198 -21.10 -8.64 10.84
C GLN A 198 -20.98 -7.11 10.80
N ALA A 199 -19.79 -6.58 10.55
CA ALA A 199 -19.60 -5.14 10.40
C ALA A 199 -20.38 -4.57 9.21
N ALA A 200 -20.31 -5.24 8.06
CA ALA A 200 -21.12 -4.88 6.88
C ALA A 200 -22.61 -4.92 7.21
N MET A 201 -23.06 -5.96 7.89
CA MET A 201 -24.45 -6.10 8.29
C MET A 201 -24.92 -5.05 9.29
N ASN A 202 -24.10 -4.68 10.27
CA ASN A 202 -24.45 -3.64 11.24
C ASN A 202 -24.73 -2.29 10.56
N ALA A 203 -24.08 -2.01 9.42
CA ALA A 203 -24.36 -0.82 8.62
C ALA A 203 -25.71 -0.89 7.88
N LEU A 204 -26.15 -2.10 7.50
CA LEU A 204 -27.41 -2.35 6.80
C LEU A 204 -28.61 -2.52 7.73
N GLN A 205 -28.37 -2.99 8.95
CA GLN A 205 -29.39 -3.42 9.90
C GLN A 205 -30.28 -2.25 10.35
N GLY A 206 -31.55 -2.55 10.53
CA GLY A 206 -32.53 -1.64 11.08
C GLY A 206 -33.77 -1.52 10.21
N GLN A 207 -34.58 -0.52 10.51
CA GLN A 207 -35.89 -0.32 9.91
C GLN A 207 -36.03 1.12 9.45
N ILE A 208 -36.74 1.31 8.35
CA ILE A 208 -37.09 2.62 7.81
C ILE A 208 -38.59 2.63 7.61
N ARG A 209 -39.25 3.69 8.06
CA ARG A 209 -40.68 3.93 7.90
C ARG A 209 -40.88 5.22 7.12
N LEU A 210 -41.85 5.20 6.23
CA LEU A 210 -42.32 6.39 5.51
C LEU A 210 -43.60 6.88 6.17
N SER A 211 -43.62 8.13 6.58
CA SER A 211 -44.80 8.80 7.12
C SER A 211 -45.03 10.12 6.40
N ILE A 212 -46.27 10.63 6.48
CA ILE A 212 -46.58 12.01 6.12
C ILE A 212 -46.72 12.78 7.43
N ASP A 213 -45.89 13.79 7.62
CA ASP A 213 -45.96 14.70 8.76
C ASP A 213 -46.13 16.13 8.27
N ALA A 214 -47.15 16.83 8.77
CA ALA A 214 -47.54 18.17 8.34
C ALA A 214 -47.62 18.38 6.80
N GLY A 215 -47.99 17.35 6.04
CA GLY A 215 -48.08 17.41 4.58
C GLY A 215 -46.77 17.16 3.83
N ALA A 216 -45.66 16.93 4.53
CA ALA A 216 -44.37 16.55 3.96
C ALA A 216 -44.07 15.06 4.19
N LEU A 217 -43.37 14.43 3.24
CA LEU A 217 -42.85 13.08 3.42
C LEU A 217 -41.69 13.11 4.42
N SER A 218 -41.78 12.28 5.46
CA SER A 218 -40.75 12.09 6.47
C SER A 218 -40.33 10.63 6.55
N PHE A 219 -39.02 10.40 6.66
CA PHE A 219 -38.44 9.08 6.91
C PHE A 219 -38.08 8.98 8.39
N GLN A 220 -38.46 7.89 9.03
CA GLN A 220 -38.15 7.62 10.44
C GLN A 220 -37.52 6.23 10.57
N GLY A 221 -36.53 6.08 11.44
CA GLY A 221 -35.88 4.78 11.64
C GLY A 221 -34.44 4.86 12.10
N ASN A 222 -33.86 3.70 12.40
CA ASN A 222 -32.47 3.55 12.83
C ASN A 222 -31.51 3.19 11.68
N ALA A 223 -32.01 2.83 10.50
CA ALA A 223 -31.21 2.52 9.30
C ALA A 223 -31.11 3.72 8.35
N SER A 224 -30.89 4.94 8.86
CA SER A 224 -30.89 6.17 8.05
C SER A 224 -29.78 6.22 7.00
N LEU A 225 -28.62 5.60 7.28
CA LEU A 225 -27.48 5.52 6.36
C LEU A 225 -27.83 4.79 5.04
N VAL A 226 -28.77 3.85 5.10
CA VAL A 226 -29.23 3.08 3.94
C VAL A 226 -29.95 3.97 2.91
N LEU A 227 -30.63 5.02 3.35
CA LEU A 227 -31.40 5.91 2.45
C LEU A 227 -30.53 6.66 1.45
N GLY A 228 -29.33 7.06 1.89
CA GLY A 228 -28.36 7.81 1.08
C GLY A 228 -27.30 6.93 0.42
N SER A 229 -27.34 5.62 0.64
CA SER A 229 -26.31 4.70 0.16
C SER A 229 -26.40 4.50 -1.36
N PRO A 230 -25.30 4.59 -2.13
CA PRO A 230 -25.31 4.27 -3.55
C PRO A 230 -25.67 2.81 -3.87
N TYR A 231 -25.54 1.88 -2.91
CA TYR A 231 -25.83 0.46 -3.11
C TYR A 231 -27.31 0.11 -2.97
N ILE A 232 -28.07 0.87 -2.19
CA ILE A 232 -29.47 0.55 -1.83
C ILE A 232 -30.43 1.70 -2.11
N GLY A 233 -29.91 2.93 -1.96
CA GLY A 233 -30.62 4.14 -1.58
C GLY A 233 -31.76 4.56 -2.49
N LEU A 234 -32.38 5.66 -2.11
CA LEU A 234 -33.54 6.19 -2.79
C LEU A 234 -33.10 6.98 -4.02
N ASN A 235 -33.63 6.62 -5.19
CA ASN A 235 -33.39 7.38 -6.42
C ASN A 235 -33.91 8.83 -6.33
N ASP A 236 -35.04 9.04 -5.62
CA ASP A 236 -35.67 10.35 -5.45
C ASP A 236 -36.39 10.42 -4.09
N LYS A 237 -36.26 11.57 -3.40
CA LYS A 237 -36.97 11.85 -2.15
C LYS A 237 -38.49 11.93 -2.34
N TYR A 238 -38.94 12.39 -3.50
CA TYR A 238 -40.37 12.55 -3.81
C TYR A 238 -41.01 11.30 -4.40
N ASN A 239 -40.18 10.40 -4.95
CA ASN A 239 -40.58 9.09 -5.46
C ASN A 239 -39.63 8.03 -4.89
N PRO A 240 -39.78 7.69 -3.59
CA PRO A 240 -38.88 6.75 -2.93
C PRO A 240 -38.99 5.38 -3.60
N GLN A 241 -37.94 4.98 -4.31
CA GLN A 241 -37.82 3.64 -4.90
C GLN A 241 -36.46 3.07 -4.52
N PHE A 242 -36.47 1.88 -3.93
CA PHE A 242 -35.26 1.16 -3.53
C PHE A 242 -34.77 0.30 -4.69
N ASN A 243 -33.51 0.47 -5.06
CA ASN A 243 -32.84 -0.37 -6.06
C ASN A 243 -31.96 -1.42 -5.39
N ILE A 244 -32.60 -2.36 -4.69
CA ILE A 244 -31.91 -3.45 -3.99
C ILE A 244 -31.84 -4.67 -4.90
N SER A 245 -30.62 -5.16 -5.14
CA SER A 245 -30.33 -6.38 -5.90
C SER A 245 -29.29 -7.23 -5.16
N ALA A 246 -29.18 -8.51 -5.51
CA ALA A 246 -28.12 -9.38 -5.01
C ALA A 246 -26.72 -8.81 -5.31
N GLU A 247 -26.53 -8.31 -6.53
CA GLU A 247 -25.27 -7.75 -7.01
C GLU A 247 -24.85 -6.51 -6.22
N ASN A 248 -25.77 -5.59 -5.92
CA ASN A 248 -25.44 -4.38 -5.17
C ASN A 248 -25.02 -4.68 -3.73
N ILE A 249 -25.68 -5.65 -3.10
CA ILE A 249 -25.37 -6.09 -1.73
C ILE A 249 -24.05 -6.86 -1.66
N GLU A 250 -23.76 -7.68 -2.67
CA GLU A 250 -22.48 -8.36 -2.82
C GLU A 250 -21.34 -7.36 -3.05
N ARG A 251 -21.55 -6.37 -3.93
CA ARG A 251 -20.61 -5.30 -4.20
C ARG A 251 -20.30 -4.48 -2.95
N PHE A 252 -21.32 -4.15 -2.16
CA PHE A 252 -21.13 -3.48 -0.88
C PHE A 252 -20.21 -4.29 0.05
N LEU A 253 -20.45 -5.60 0.22
CA LEU A 253 -19.57 -6.43 1.06
C LEU A 253 -18.15 -6.50 0.49
N GLN A 254 -18.00 -6.63 -0.83
CA GLN A 254 -16.70 -6.62 -1.50
C GLN A 254 -15.94 -5.33 -1.20
N ASP A 255 -16.59 -4.17 -1.26
CA ASP A 255 -15.94 -2.89 -0.97
C ASP A 255 -15.58 -2.75 0.52
N VAL A 256 -16.37 -3.34 1.43
CA VAL A 256 -15.99 -3.49 2.85
C VAL A 256 -14.77 -4.40 3.03
N VAL A 257 -14.74 -5.56 2.35
CA VAL A 257 -13.60 -6.49 2.37
C VAL A 257 -12.33 -5.81 1.87
N ILE A 258 -12.40 -5.10 0.74
CA ILE A 258 -11.26 -4.35 0.19
C ILE A 258 -10.81 -3.28 1.18
N SER A 259 -11.75 -2.59 1.84
CA SER A 259 -11.43 -1.55 2.82
C SER A 259 -10.66 -2.08 4.03
N THR A 260 -10.78 -3.37 4.36
CA THR A 260 -9.99 -3.97 5.45
C THR A 260 -8.47 -3.89 5.22
N LEU A 261 -8.02 -3.70 3.97
CA LEU A 261 -6.62 -3.45 3.64
C LEU A 261 -6.06 -2.18 4.30
N SER A 262 -6.91 -1.19 4.59
CA SER A 262 -6.49 0.03 5.28
C SER A 262 -6.28 -0.16 6.79
N LEU A 263 -6.64 -1.32 7.36
CA LEU A 263 -6.45 -1.62 8.79
C LEU A 263 -5.02 -2.07 9.14
N ASN A 264 -4.07 -1.93 8.21
CA ASN A 264 -2.65 -2.23 8.41
C ASN A 264 -2.33 -3.68 8.83
N ALA A 265 -3.29 -4.60 8.68
CA ALA A 265 -3.08 -6.02 8.91
C ALA A 265 -2.20 -6.60 7.78
N SER A 266 -1.11 -7.27 8.16
CA SER A 266 -0.03 -7.69 7.27
C SER A 266 -0.59 -8.27 5.97
N THR A 267 -0.17 -7.67 4.85
CA THR A 267 -0.86 -7.86 3.58
C THR A 267 -0.27 -8.96 2.73
N HIS A 268 0.92 -9.48 3.04
CA HIS A 268 1.55 -10.52 2.23
C HIS A 268 2.73 -11.22 2.93
N ASN A 269 2.83 -12.55 2.76
CA ASN A 269 4.06 -13.30 3.00
C ASN A 269 4.85 -13.37 1.69
N GLY A 270 5.72 -12.38 1.43
CA GLY A 270 6.64 -12.37 0.28
C GLY A 270 6.68 -11.05 -0.51
N ASP A 271 7.49 -11.02 -1.57
CA ASP A 271 7.65 -9.83 -2.42
C ASP A 271 6.42 -9.58 -3.31
N ILE A 272 5.86 -8.38 -3.22
CA ILE A 272 4.81 -7.93 -4.15
C ILE A 272 5.50 -7.40 -5.40
N LYS A 273 5.18 -7.99 -6.56
CA LYS A 273 5.64 -7.44 -7.84
C LYS A 273 4.85 -6.16 -8.15
N ALA A 274 5.48 -5.03 -7.84
CA ALA A 274 4.97 -3.70 -8.14
C ALA A 274 5.62 -3.16 -9.41
N LEU A 275 4.83 -2.53 -10.28
CA LEU A 275 5.33 -1.69 -11.36
C LEU A 275 5.34 -0.26 -10.84
N GLU A 276 6.51 0.24 -10.51
CA GLU A 276 6.71 1.64 -10.11
C GLU A 276 6.82 2.52 -11.36
N GLY A 277 5.95 3.52 -11.45
CA GLY A 277 6.01 4.52 -12.51
C GLY A 277 7.24 5.38 -12.30
N THR A 278 8.29 5.17 -13.10
CA THR A 278 9.46 6.04 -13.11
C THR A 278 9.33 7.07 -14.21
N GLU A 279 9.60 8.34 -13.89
CA GLU A 279 9.72 9.38 -14.91
C GLU A 279 10.98 9.13 -15.72
N VAL A 280 10.82 8.47 -16.87
CA VAL A 280 11.93 8.30 -17.82
C VAL A 280 11.99 9.52 -18.72
N TYR A 281 12.96 10.39 -18.45
CA TYR A 281 13.29 11.51 -19.31
C TYR A 281 13.95 10.99 -20.60
N VAL A 282 13.14 10.74 -21.62
CA VAL A 282 13.62 10.38 -22.95
C VAL A 282 13.82 11.66 -23.75
N PHE A 283 15.07 12.00 -24.06
CA PHE A 283 15.35 13.04 -25.02
C PHE A 283 14.88 12.59 -26.40
N SER A 284 13.94 13.35 -27.00
CA SER A 284 13.40 13.09 -28.34
C SER A 284 14.52 12.93 -29.38
N GLU A 285 15.62 13.63 -29.20
CA GLU A 285 16.76 13.60 -30.11
C GLU A 285 18.06 13.43 -29.34
N LYS A 286 18.59 12.20 -29.36
CA LYS A 286 19.83 11.82 -28.64
C LYS A 286 21.02 12.73 -28.97
N LEU A 287 21.03 13.30 -30.17
CA LEU A 287 22.05 14.24 -30.64
C LEU A 287 22.13 15.52 -29.80
N GLN A 288 21.00 16.03 -29.30
CA GLN A 288 20.98 17.23 -28.47
C GLN A 288 21.66 17.03 -27.11
N PHE A 289 21.73 15.77 -26.64
CA PHE A 289 22.49 15.42 -25.44
C PHE A 289 23.97 15.17 -25.74
N PHE A 290 24.31 14.34 -26.73
CA PHE A 290 25.71 13.97 -26.96
C PHE A 290 26.58 15.11 -27.51
N LEU A 291 25.99 16.03 -28.29
CA LEU A 291 26.73 17.08 -28.98
C LEU A 291 27.36 18.11 -28.01
N PRO A 292 26.62 18.76 -27.08
CA PRO A 292 27.23 19.70 -26.13
C PRO A 292 28.23 19.03 -25.19
N TYR A 293 27.90 17.84 -24.66
CA TYR A 293 28.81 17.11 -23.77
C TYR A 293 30.07 16.65 -24.51
N GLY A 294 29.95 16.19 -25.75
CA GLY A 294 31.08 15.80 -26.59
C GLY A 294 32.00 16.97 -26.93
N VAL A 295 31.43 18.14 -27.24
CA VAL A 295 32.20 19.37 -27.52
C VAL A 295 32.95 19.84 -26.26
N CYS A 296 32.30 19.85 -25.09
CA CYS A 296 32.96 20.22 -23.84
C CYS A 296 34.11 19.27 -23.49
N LEU A 297 33.91 17.96 -23.68
CA LEU A 297 34.93 16.95 -23.39
C LEU A 297 36.12 17.06 -24.36
N ALA A 298 35.85 17.25 -25.65
CA ALA A 298 36.90 17.48 -26.65
C ALA A 298 37.71 18.75 -26.35
N MET A 299 37.04 19.85 -25.99
CA MET A 299 37.71 21.10 -25.62
C MET A 299 38.56 20.92 -24.36
N GLY A 300 38.03 20.23 -23.34
CA GLY A 300 38.76 19.90 -22.13
C GLY A 300 40.00 19.03 -22.42
N PHE A 301 39.88 18.06 -23.32
CA PHE A 301 41.00 17.22 -23.73
C PHE A 301 42.09 18.04 -24.44
N LEU A 302 41.72 18.93 -25.37
CA LEU A 302 42.67 19.81 -26.05
C LEU A 302 43.41 20.73 -25.08
N ILE A 303 42.71 21.31 -24.10
CA ILE A 303 43.33 22.18 -23.09
C ILE A 303 44.30 21.37 -22.22
N ASN A 304 43.91 20.19 -21.74
CA ASN A 304 44.78 19.33 -20.93
C ASN A 304 45.99 18.82 -21.73
N PHE A 305 45.79 18.49 -23.01
CA PHE A 305 46.88 18.07 -23.89
C PHE A 305 47.87 19.20 -24.15
N CYS A 306 47.39 20.42 -24.42
CA CYS A 306 48.23 21.60 -24.50
C CYS A 306 48.94 21.88 -23.17
N GLY A 307 48.24 21.78 -22.04
CA GLY A 307 48.82 21.91 -20.71
C GLY A 307 49.93 20.90 -20.45
N PHE A 308 49.72 19.63 -20.85
CA PHE A 308 50.73 18.57 -20.75
C PHE A 308 51.95 18.83 -21.64
N LEU A 309 51.75 19.31 -22.87
CA LEU A 309 52.85 19.66 -23.77
C LEU A 309 53.64 20.87 -23.27
N CYS A 310 52.96 21.90 -22.77
CA CYS A 310 53.59 23.05 -22.13
C CYS A 310 54.37 22.62 -20.89
N TRP A 311 53.80 21.76 -20.06
CA TRP A 311 54.47 21.22 -18.87
C TRP A 311 55.72 20.40 -19.24
N ARG A 312 55.62 19.57 -20.30
CA ARG A 312 56.75 18.77 -20.77
C ARG A 312 57.87 19.59 -21.38
N ARG A 313 57.56 20.69 -22.07
CA ARG A 313 58.56 21.52 -22.77
C ARG A 313 59.23 22.56 -21.88
N ASN A 314 58.45 23.23 -21.04
CA ASN A 314 58.94 24.35 -20.24
C ASN A 314 59.33 23.91 -18.81
N GLY A 315 59.06 22.65 -18.45
CA GLY A 315 59.14 22.24 -17.06
C GLY A 315 58.19 23.06 -16.17
N THR A 316 58.33 22.90 -14.86
CA THR A 316 57.75 23.83 -13.90
C THR A 316 58.90 24.39 -13.09
N ALA A 317 58.99 25.72 -12.97
CA ALA A 317 59.84 26.32 -11.95
C ALA A 317 59.51 25.65 -10.60
N ALA A 318 60.54 25.30 -9.84
CA ALA A 318 60.36 24.75 -8.50
C ALA A 318 59.63 25.81 -7.67
N GLY A 319 58.31 25.66 -7.53
CA GLY A 319 57.54 26.53 -6.65
C GLY A 319 58.03 26.37 -5.21
N ASN A 320 57.75 27.37 -4.37
CA ASN A 320 58.16 27.45 -2.96
C ASN A 320 57.58 26.34 -2.05
N SER A 321 57.03 25.27 -2.61
CA SER A 321 56.48 24.15 -1.86
C SER A 321 57.48 23.01 -1.75
N PHE A 322 57.89 22.74 -0.52
CA PHE A 322 58.83 21.68 -0.10
C PHE A 322 58.50 20.29 -0.69
N LEU A 323 57.22 20.00 -0.93
CA LEU A 323 56.77 18.72 -1.48
C LEU A 323 57.13 18.57 -2.96
N GLN A 324 57.15 19.67 -3.71
CA GLN A 324 57.53 19.72 -5.13
C GLN A 324 59.05 19.55 -5.29
N PHE A 325 59.83 20.10 -4.35
CA PHE A 325 61.26 19.87 -4.21
C PHE A 325 61.56 18.41 -3.86
N ALA A 326 60.88 17.84 -2.86
CA ALA A 326 61.08 16.45 -2.43
C ALA A 326 60.76 15.41 -3.52
N THR A 327 59.76 15.66 -4.37
CA THR A 327 59.41 14.74 -5.47
C THR A 327 60.34 14.83 -6.68
N THR A 328 61.05 15.95 -6.87
CA THR A 328 61.96 16.17 -8.02
C THR A 328 63.43 15.89 -7.70
N THR A 329 63.81 15.88 -6.41
CA THR A 329 65.21 15.75 -5.94
C THR A 329 65.70 14.32 -5.68
N GLY A 330 64.81 13.32 -5.68
CA GLY A 330 65.15 11.96 -5.23
C GLY A 330 66.24 11.21 -6.02
N SER A 331 66.75 11.73 -7.13
CA SER A 331 67.72 10.98 -7.97
C SER A 331 68.78 11.82 -8.71
N CYS A 332 68.91 13.13 -8.46
CA CYS A 332 69.91 13.96 -9.17
C CYS A 332 71.24 14.02 -8.40
N LYS A 333 72.31 13.42 -8.94
CA LYS A 333 73.67 13.48 -8.35
C LYS A 333 74.24 14.89 -8.35
N THR A 334 74.05 15.64 -9.43
CA THR A 334 74.55 17.01 -9.61
C THR A 334 73.90 17.97 -8.60
N LEU A 335 72.60 17.79 -8.32
CA LEU A 335 71.91 18.59 -7.31
C LEU A 335 72.37 18.24 -5.89
N ASN A 336 72.62 16.97 -5.58
CA ASN A 336 73.18 16.57 -4.28
C ASN A 336 74.59 17.14 -4.05
N GLU A 337 75.40 17.26 -5.11
CA GLU A 337 76.72 17.92 -5.03
C GLU A 337 76.59 19.43 -4.76
N LEU A 338 75.67 20.11 -5.45
CA LEU A 338 75.45 21.56 -5.28
C LEU A 338 74.79 21.91 -3.94
N VAL A 339 73.90 21.05 -3.43
CA VAL A 339 73.28 21.22 -2.10
C VAL A 339 74.28 20.90 -0.97
N ALA A 340 75.21 19.97 -1.16
CA ALA A 340 76.27 19.71 -0.19
C ALA A 340 77.23 20.90 -0.01
N LEU A 341 77.31 21.79 -1.01
CA LEU A 341 78.16 22.97 -0.99
C LEU A 341 77.49 24.21 -0.35
N ASN A 342 76.16 24.22 -0.17
CA ASN A 342 75.44 25.37 0.37
C ASN A 342 74.50 24.97 1.52
N PRO A 343 74.75 25.41 2.78
CA PRO A 343 74.04 24.94 3.98
C PRO A 343 72.61 25.50 4.18
N GLY A 344 71.98 26.03 3.13
CA GLY A 344 70.59 26.50 3.14
C GLY A 344 70.39 27.95 3.63
N GLY A 345 69.29 28.55 3.16
CA GLY A 345 68.94 29.97 3.33
C GLY A 345 68.87 30.69 1.97
N GLU A 346 67.81 31.48 1.72
CA GLU A 346 67.55 32.13 0.43
C GLU A 346 68.68 33.10 0.03
N GLU A 347 69.36 33.66 1.03
CA GLU A 347 70.52 34.55 0.87
C GLU A 347 71.86 33.83 0.59
N ASN A 348 71.91 32.49 0.65
CA ASN A 348 73.10 31.67 0.38
C ASN A 348 72.92 30.70 -0.80
N ALA A 349 71.82 30.79 -1.55
CA ALA A 349 71.64 30.02 -2.77
C ALA A 349 72.42 30.68 -3.91
N SER A 350 73.28 29.93 -4.62
CA SER A 350 74.00 30.46 -5.78
C SER A 350 73.01 30.77 -6.92
N GLU A 351 73.28 31.81 -7.72
CA GLU A 351 72.45 32.18 -8.89
C GLU A 351 72.22 30.97 -9.83
N GLU A 352 73.24 30.12 -10.00
CA GLU A 352 73.15 28.89 -10.79
C GLU A 352 72.10 27.88 -10.27
N LEU A 353 71.83 27.87 -8.96
CA LEU A 353 70.81 26.98 -8.36
C LEU A 353 69.40 27.53 -8.58
N MET A 354 69.26 28.86 -8.66
CA MET A 354 67.97 29.52 -8.89
C MET A 354 67.55 29.52 -10.36
N GLU A 355 68.51 29.51 -11.30
CA GLU A 355 68.24 29.43 -12.74
C GLU A 355 67.98 28.01 -13.26
N LEU A 356 68.02 27.00 -12.38
CA LEU A 356 67.91 25.60 -12.78
C LEU A 356 66.44 25.23 -13.12
N GLU A 357 66.12 25.11 -14.41
CA GLU A 357 64.81 24.63 -14.86
C GLU A 357 64.67 23.10 -14.70
N LEU A 358 63.75 22.66 -13.84
CA LEU A 358 63.50 21.25 -13.60
C LEU A 358 62.52 20.66 -14.63
N GLN A 359 62.99 19.71 -15.44
CA GLN A 359 62.14 18.88 -16.29
C GLN A 359 62.04 17.45 -15.74
N VAL A 360 60.82 16.89 -15.73
CA VAL A 360 60.60 15.49 -15.32
C VAL A 360 60.55 14.61 -16.57
N GLY A 361 61.55 13.76 -16.73
CA GLY A 361 61.67 12.80 -17.82
C GLY A 361 62.31 11.49 -17.38
N VAL A 362 61.71 10.38 -17.81
CA VAL A 362 62.15 8.99 -17.59
C VAL A 362 63.63 8.86 -17.98
N ASP A 363 64.44 8.25 -17.11
CA ASP A 363 65.90 8.07 -17.12
C ASP A 363 66.77 9.05 -16.30
N GLY A 364 66.16 9.97 -15.54
CA GLY A 364 66.82 10.60 -14.38
C GLY A 364 68.09 11.39 -14.69
N ARG A 365 68.22 11.94 -15.90
CA ARG A 365 69.31 12.88 -16.25
C ARG A 365 68.75 14.27 -16.49
N PHE A 366 69.33 15.24 -15.79
CA PHE A 366 69.07 16.67 -15.93
C PHE A 366 70.24 17.29 -16.70
N TYR A 367 69.96 18.23 -17.60
CA TYR A 367 70.98 19.00 -18.32
C TYR A 367 70.88 20.47 -17.89
N SER A 368 72.02 21.08 -17.56
CA SER A 368 72.12 22.53 -17.43
C SER A 368 72.35 23.16 -18.81
N THR A 369 71.92 24.41 -18.97
CA THR A 369 72.18 25.24 -20.15
C THR A 369 73.69 25.47 -20.29
N GLY A 370 74.31 24.71 -21.20
CA GLY A 370 75.73 24.85 -21.56
C GLY A 370 76.42 23.56 -22.02
N GLU A 371 75.95 22.39 -21.61
CA GLU A 371 76.64 21.11 -21.90
C GLU A 371 76.10 20.32 -23.11
N GLY A 372 75.08 20.84 -23.80
CA GLY A 372 74.43 20.15 -24.92
C GLY A 372 74.89 20.53 -26.33
N ALA A 373 75.88 21.42 -26.49
CA ALA A 373 76.21 21.96 -27.81
C ALA A 373 77.25 21.16 -28.62
N ASN A 374 77.79 20.04 -28.11
CA ASN A 374 78.88 19.31 -28.80
C ASN A 374 78.73 17.78 -28.87
N ASP A 375 77.54 17.22 -28.65
CA ASP A 375 77.31 15.83 -29.06
C ASP A 375 75.88 15.62 -29.60
N LYS A 376 75.83 15.59 -30.94
CA LYS A 376 74.74 15.23 -31.88
C LYS A 376 73.70 16.26 -32.26
#